data_AF-A0AAV2LD59-F1
#
_entry.id   AF-A0AAV2LD59-F1
#
_cell.length_a   1.000
_cell.length_b   1.000
_cell.length_c   1.000
_cell.angle_alpha   90.00
_cell.angle_beta   90.00
_cell.angle_gamma   90.00
#
_symmetry.space_group_name_H-M   'P 1'
#
loop_
_entity.id
_entity.type
_entity.pdbx_description
1 polymer ?
#
loop_
_entity_poly.entity_id
_entity_poly.type
_entity_poly.pdbx_seq_one_letter_code
_entity_poly.pdbx_strand_id
1 'polypeptide(L)'
;MHKDRSLAEVLDQSGRRTTMDLMEGLYPEEEGVQRHRAPRPLASPRNNQRKEEDHVCLSLVPSSSYYNTSAPKAELLIKMKDMGQELEQDSEDELDPGLASKKHELIWSLARKLAVLREARWSLQEDVEQNEALGREVETMVQRMCRQNQLERFRMFVGDLDKVVSLLLSLSGRLLARVENALNSLDPDAPNSEKMTLTEKRKLLMRQHEDAKELKENLDRRERMVSVVMETHLSPASLDDYRHFVKMKSALIIEQRRLEDKVKNWERSN
;
A
#
# COMPACT_ATOMS: atom_id res chain seq x y z
N MET A 1 34.60 -6.06 4.26
CA MET A 1 33.19 -5.74 4.54
C MET A 1 32.89 -4.33 4.02
N HIS A 2 32.83 -4.15 2.70
CA HIS A 2 32.38 -2.90 2.11
C HIS A 2 30.87 -2.81 2.33
N LYS A 3 30.41 -1.87 3.16
CA LYS A 3 29.00 -1.53 3.28
C LYS A 3 28.56 -0.88 1.97
N ASP A 4 27.58 -1.46 1.31
CA ASP A 4 26.95 -0.93 0.10
C ASP A 4 26.35 0.46 0.39
N ARG A 5 27.14 1.51 0.16
CA ARG A 5 26.68 2.91 0.25
C ARG A 5 25.65 3.25 -0.83
N SER A 6 25.59 2.48 -1.92
CA SER A 6 24.68 2.73 -3.05
C SER A 6 23.20 2.54 -2.72
N LEU A 7 22.86 1.64 -1.79
CA LEU A 7 21.46 1.45 -1.36
C LEU A 7 20.98 2.52 -0.39
N ALA A 8 21.90 3.23 0.28
CA ALA A 8 21.53 4.29 1.22
C ALA A 8 20.84 5.46 0.51
N GLU A 9 21.28 5.81 -0.69
CA GLU A 9 20.68 6.87 -1.52
C GLU A 9 19.28 6.49 -2.05
N VAL A 10 19.06 5.20 -2.34
CA VAL A 10 17.75 4.68 -2.77
C VAL A 10 16.78 4.57 -1.59
N LEU A 11 17.29 4.30 -0.39
CA LEU A 11 16.52 4.18 0.85
C LEU A 11 16.35 5.52 1.60
N ASP A 12 17.07 6.57 1.21
CA ASP A 12 16.95 7.89 1.82
C ASP A 12 15.64 8.57 1.38
N GLN A 13 14.59 8.32 2.17
CA GLN A 13 13.28 8.93 2.01
C GLN A 13 13.18 10.26 2.78
N SER A 14 14.26 10.75 3.39
CA SER A 14 14.23 11.92 4.31
C SER A 14 13.76 13.22 3.65
N GLY A 15 13.84 13.34 2.32
CA GLY A 15 13.34 14.50 1.55
C GLY A 15 11.95 14.34 0.93
N ARG A 16 11.29 13.17 1.03
CA ARG A 16 10.00 12.90 0.37
C ARG A 16 8.84 13.21 1.31
N ARG A 17 8.21 14.37 1.14
CA ARG A 17 6.94 14.69 1.81
C ARG A 17 5.84 13.73 1.37
N THR A 18 5.07 13.22 2.32
CA THR A 18 4.00 12.25 2.09
C THR A 18 2.64 12.94 2.03
N THR A 19 1.67 12.36 1.32
CA THR A 19 0.28 12.86 1.25
C THR A 19 -0.30 13.20 2.62
N MET A 20 0.11 12.49 3.66
CA MET A 20 -0.32 12.74 5.03
C MET A 20 0.22 14.06 5.60
N ASP A 21 1.42 14.49 5.21
CA ASP A 21 2.06 15.71 5.73
C ASP A 21 1.31 17.00 5.31
N LEU A 22 0.58 16.97 4.19
CA LEU A 22 -0.31 18.07 3.76
C LEU A 22 -1.72 17.97 4.32
N MET A 23 -2.10 16.78 4.79
CA MET A 23 -3.39 16.53 5.45
C MET A 23 -3.30 16.71 6.96
N GLU A 24 -2.09 16.76 7.52
CA GLU A 24 -1.81 16.92 8.95
C GLU A 24 -2.42 18.23 9.47
N GLY A 25 -3.22 18.14 10.54
CA GLY A 25 -3.92 19.27 11.15
C GLY A 25 -5.22 19.71 10.45
N LEU A 26 -5.63 19.10 9.32
CA LEU A 26 -6.92 19.40 8.67
C LEU A 26 -8.10 18.65 9.32
N TYR A 27 -7.81 17.51 9.96
CA TYR A 27 -8.76 16.66 10.67
C TYR A 27 -8.15 16.21 12.00
N PRO A 28 -8.96 15.98 13.05
CA PRO A 28 -8.47 15.44 14.32
C PRO A 28 -7.92 14.01 14.13
N GLU A 29 -6.75 13.72 14.73
CA GLU A 29 -6.14 12.39 14.79
C GLU A 29 -6.90 11.50 15.80
N GLU A 30 -7.38 10.33 15.36
CA GLU A 30 -8.04 9.35 16.25
C GLU A 30 -7.12 8.17 16.57
N GLU A 31 -6.90 7.92 17.86
CA GLU A 31 -6.16 6.76 18.37
C GLU A 31 -6.92 5.42 18.18
N GLY A 32 -8.23 5.48 17.85
CA GLY A 32 -9.09 4.31 17.72
C GLY A 32 -8.87 3.47 16.46
N VAL A 33 -8.47 4.10 15.34
CA VAL A 33 -8.24 3.41 14.05
C VAL A 33 -6.85 2.75 14.01
N GLN A 34 -5.97 3.06 14.98
CA GLN A 34 -4.58 2.62 15.02
C GLN A 34 -4.36 1.25 15.68
N ARG A 35 -5.41 0.56 16.19
CA ARG A 35 -5.27 -0.71 16.93
C ARG A 35 -4.55 -1.83 16.17
N HIS A 36 -4.40 -1.73 14.85
CA HIS A 36 -3.83 -2.80 14.01
C HIS A 36 -2.32 -2.68 13.75
N ARG A 37 -1.61 -1.74 14.40
CA ARG A 37 -0.18 -1.53 14.13
C ARG A 37 0.73 -2.14 15.20
N ALA A 38 0.80 -3.48 15.28
CA ALA A 38 2.02 -4.20 15.69
C ALA A 38 1.88 -5.73 15.60
N PRO A 39 2.76 -6.45 14.89
CA PRO A 39 3.04 -7.84 15.21
C PRO A 39 4.08 -7.89 16.34
N ARG A 40 3.70 -8.44 17.52
CA ARG A 40 4.67 -8.95 18.50
C ARG A 40 5.44 -10.12 17.87
N PRO A 41 6.77 -10.23 18.06
CA PRO A 41 7.52 -11.39 17.59
C PRO A 41 7.28 -12.55 18.55
N LEU A 42 6.46 -13.51 18.13
CA LEU A 42 6.30 -14.80 18.82
C LEU A 42 7.22 -15.82 18.16
N ALA A 43 7.87 -16.57 19.04
CA ALA A 43 8.99 -17.47 18.81
C ALA A 43 8.70 -18.58 17.79
N SER A 44 9.76 -18.93 17.06
CA SER A 44 9.86 -20.07 16.16
C SER A 44 9.69 -21.39 16.93
N PRO A 45 8.93 -22.37 16.40
CA PRO A 45 9.11 -23.76 16.77
C PRO A 45 10.05 -24.46 15.77
N ARG A 46 10.95 -25.20 16.40
CA ARG A 46 11.96 -26.14 15.90
C ARG A 46 11.32 -27.51 15.62
N ASN A 47 12.05 -28.36 14.89
CA ASN A 47 11.84 -29.80 14.61
C ASN A 47 10.85 -30.15 13.46
N ASN A 48 11.06 -31.19 12.65
CA ASN A 48 11.91 -32.37 12.82
C ASN A 48 12.24 -33.02 11.46
N GLN A 49 13.43 -33.62 11.37
CA GLN A 49 13.85 -34.53 10.31
C GLN A 49 12.92 -35.73 10.20
N ARG A 50 12.59 -36.17 8.97
CA ARG A 50 12.42 -37.59 8.61
C ARG A 50 12.90 -37.83 7.18
N LYS A 51 13.91 -38.69 7.07
CA LYS A 51 14.34 -39.41 5.87
C LYS A 51 13.28 -40.46 5.54
N GLU A 52 12.95 -40.62 4.27
CA GLU A 52 12.61 -41.93 3.69
C GLU A 52 13.24 -41.99 2.29
N GLU A 53 14.16 -42.94 2.13
CA GLU A 53 14.72 -43.39 0.87
C GLU A 53 13.73 -44.39 0.28
N ASP A 54 13.46 -44.32 -1.03
CA ASP A 54 13.08 -45.51 -1.77
C ASP A 54 13.64 -45.46 -3.19
N HIS A 55 14.58 -46.37 -3.41
CA HIS A 55 15.11 -46.76 -4.71
C HIS A 55 14.05 -47.56 -5.48
N VAL A 56 13.72 -47.14 -6.71
CA VAL A 56 13.29 -48.11 -7.72
C VAL A 56 13.83 -47.73 -9.10
N CYS A 57 14.80 -48.51 -9.55
CA CYS A 57 15.28 -48.53 -10.92
C CYS A 57 14.21 -49.14 -11.83
N LEU A 58 13.90 -48.47 -12.95
CA LEU A 58 13.22 -49.10 -14.09
C LEU A 58 14.09 -48.97 -15.34
N SER A 59 14.98 -49.96 -15.45
CA SER A 59 15.34 -50.72 -16.66
C SER A 59 14.91 -50.12 -18.02
N LEU A 60 15.91 -49.65 -18.77
CA LEU A 60 15.86 -49.56 -20.23
C LEU A 60 15.89 -50.98 -20.81
N VAL A 61 14.96 -51.28 -21.71
CA VAL A 61 15.03 -52.47 -22.58
C VAL A 61 16.02 -52.20 -23.73
N PRO A 62 16.81 -53.20 -24.15
CA PRO A 62 17.99 -53.02 -24.96
C PRO A 62 17.65 -53.15 -26.44
N SER A 63 18.01 -52.14 -27.24
CA SER A 63 18.13 -52.32 -28.69
C SER A 63 19.59 -52.35 -29.09
N SER A 64 20.03 -53.58 -29.35
CA SER A 64 21.25 -54.02 -30.00
C SER A 64 21.83 -53.06 -31.04
N SER A 65 23.07 -52.62 -30.83
CA SER A 65 24.12 -52.60 -31.88
C SER A 65 25.50 -52.47 -31.22
N TYR A 66 25.93 -53.57 -30.61
CA TYR A 66 27.28 -53.73 -30.11
C TYR A 66 28.28 -53.66 -31.28
N TYR A 67 29.23 -52.73 -31.17
CA TYR A 67 30.43 -52.53 -31.99
C TYR A 67 30.24 -51.98 -33.41
N ASN A 68 30.29 -50.65 -33.54
CA ASN A 68 30.86 -49.96 -34.71
C ASN A 68 31.23 -48.50 -34.37
N THR A 69 32.01 -48.30 -33.30
CA THR A 69 32.68 -47.02 -33.05
C THR A 69 34.17 -47.27 -33.15
N SER A 70 34.85 -46.67 -34.13
CA SER A 70 36.29 -46.79 -34.28
C SER A 70 36.98 -46.17 -33.06
N ALA A 71 38.14 -46.72 -32.65
CA ALA A 71 38.94 -46.21 -31.53
C ALA A 71 39.08 -44.66 -31.50
N PRO A 72 39.40 -43.96 -32.61
CA PRO A 72 39.48 -42.49 -32.61
C PRO A 72 38.12 -41.80 -32.42
N LYS A 73 37.01 -42.42 -32.82
CA LYS A 73 35.66 -41.87 -32.61
C LYS A 73 35.19 -42.06 -31.17
N ALA A 74 35.56 -43.16 -30.53
CA ALA A 74 35.30 -43.38 -29.10
C ALA A 74 36.13 -42.40 -28.24
N GLU A 75 37.40 -42.18 -28.60
CA GLU A 75 38.29 -41.25 -27.89
C GLU A 75 37.84 -39.78 -28.05
N LEU A 76 37.34 -39.41 -29.23
CA LEU A 76 36.72 -38.09 -29.45
C LEU A 76 35.46 -37.90 -28.61
N LEU A 77 34.58 -38.91 -28.53
CA LEU A 77 33.37 -38.86 -27.72
C LEU A 77 33.66 -38.79 -26.22
N ILE A 78 34.72 -39.47 -25.75
CA ILE A 78 35.20 -39.37 -24.37
C ILE A 78 35.75 -37.96 -24.12
N LYS A 79 36.61 -37.42 -24.99
CA LYS A 79 37.10 -36.04 -24.86
C LYS A 79 36.00 -34.98 -24.92
N MET A 80 34.97 -35.17 -25.74
CA MET A 80 33.82 -34.26 -25.81
C MET A 80 32.96 -34.35 -24.56
N LYS A 81 32.87 -35.53 -23.94
CA LYS A 81 32.21 -35.71 -22.64
C LYS A 81 33.02 -35.09 -21.50
N ASP A 82 34.34 -35.26 -21.51
CA ASP A 82 35.24 -34.70 -20.49
C ASP A 82 35.30 -33.16 -20.59
N MET A 83 35.33 -32.59 -21.81
CA MET A 83 35.16 -31.14 -22.02
C MET A 83 33.78 -30.63 -21.59
N GLY A 84 32.71 -31.41 -21.82
CA GLY A 84 31.37 -31.07 -21.36
C GLY A 84 31.27 -31.04 -19.84
N GLN A 85 31.92 -32.01 -19.17
CA GLN A 85 31.98 -32.07 -17.70
C GLN A 85 32.89 -31.01 -17.08
N GLU A 86 33.96 -30.59 -17.75
CA GLU A 86 34.81 -29.47 -17.30
C GLU A 86 34.14 -28.10 -17.48
N LEU A 87 33.23 -27.93 -18.46
CA LEU A 87 32.47 -26.69 -18.66
C LEU A 87 31.20 -26.60 -17.80
N GLU A 88 30.60 -27.74 -17.43
CA GLU A 88 29.44 -27.81 -16.53
C GLU A 88 29.81 -27.67 -15.05
N GLN A 89 31.09 -27.85 -14.67
CA GLN A 89 31.54 -27.65 -13.29
C GLN A 89 31.81 -26.19 -12.89
N ASP A 90 31.86 -25.25 -13.85
CA ASP A 90 32.26 -23.87 -13.59
C ASP A 90 31.17 -22.83 -13.86
N SER A 91 29.90 -23.25 -14.06
CA SER A 91 28.85 -22.28 -14.44
C SER A 91 27.43 -22.50 -13.90
N GLU A 92 27.13 -23.49 -13.05
CA GLU A 92 25.73 -23.73 -12.64
C GLU A 92 25.39 -23.73 -11.14
N ASP A 93 26.31 -23.65 -10.17
CA ASP A 93 25.86 -23.77 -8.76
C ASP A 93 26.71 -23.05 -7.70
N GLU A 94 26.86 -21.73 -7.86
CA GLU A 94 27.19 -20.87 -6.71
C GLU A 94 26.21 -19.69 -6.59
N LEU A 95 24.91 -19.98 -6.67
CA LEU A 95 23.94 -19.13 -5.99
C LEU A 95 24.20 -19.28 -4.49
N ASP A 96 25.04 -18.37 -3.93
CA ASP A 96 25.33 -18.24 -2.50
C ASP A 96 24.13 -18.74 -1.67
N PRO A 97 24.23 -19.87 -0.95
CA PRO A 97 23.14 -20.41 -0.14
C PRO A 97 22.59 -19.37 0.84
N GLY A 98 23.41 -18.39 1.22
CA GLY A 98 23.01 -17.20 1.96
C GLY A 98 22.09 -16.25 1.17
N LEU A 99 22.33 -16.04 -0.13
CA LEU A 99 21.46 -15.26 -1.02
C LEU A 99 20.12 -15.96 -1.27
N ALA A 100 20.13 -17.28 -1.52
CA ALA A 100 18.90 -18.06 -1.71
C ALA A 100 18.03 -18.08 -0.45
N SER A 101 18.66 -18.21 0.73
CA SER A 101 17.96 -18.13 2.03
C SER A 101 17.40 -16.73 2.28
N LYS A 102 18.18 -15.67 2.06
CA LYS A 102 17.72 -14.27 2.19
C LYS A 102 16.57 -13.95 1.25
N LYS A 103 16.58 -14.48 0.02
CA LYS A 103 15.47 -14.33 -0.94
C LYS A 103 14.19 -14.98 -0.41
N HIS A 104 14.29 -16.20 0.12
CA HIS A 104 13.13 -16.88 0.73
C HIS A 104 12.60 -16.15 1.96
N GLU A 105 13.48 -15.68 2.85
CA GLU A 105 13.09 -14.87 4.01
C GLU A 105 12.40 -13.56 3.60
N LEU A 106 12.91 -12.89 2.56
CA LEU A 106 12.32 -11.67 2.02
C LEU A 106 10.93 -11.94 1.44
N ILE A 107 10.77 -12.98 0.62
CA ILE A 107 9.48 -13.39 0.05
C ILE A 107 8.48 -13.71 1.17
N TRP A 108 8.91 -14.44 2.19
CA TRP A 108 8.04 -14.80 3.31
C TRP A 108 7.63 -13.58 4.15
N SER A 109 8.58 -12.68 4.42
CA SER A 109 8.34 -11.40 5.10
C SER A 109 7.38 -10.50 4.31
N LEU A 110 7.54 -10.45 2.99
CA LEU A 110 6.65 -9.71 2.07
C LEU A 110 5.25 -10.30 2.05
N ALA A 111 5.12 -11.62 1.90
CA ALA A 111 3.83 -12.32 1.93
C ALA A 111 3.09 -12.08 3.24
N ARG A 112 3.81 -12.13 4.37
CA ARG A 112 3.25 -11.81 5.69
C ARG A 112 2.78 -10.36 5.80
N LYS A 113 3.60 -9.39 5.37
CA LYS A 113 3.20 -7.97 5.36
C LYS A 113 1.94 -7.75 4.51
N LEU A 114 1.84 -8.43 3.38
CA LEU A 114 0.69 -8.33 2.49
C LEU A 114 -0.57 -8.96 3.11
N ALA A 115 -0.44 -10.08 3.81
CA ALA A 115 -1.54 -10.67 4.57
C ALA A 115 -2.09 -9.69 5.63
N VAL A 116 -1.21 -9.04 6.40
CA VAL A 116 -1.59 -8.04 7.39
C VAL A 116 -2.27 -6.82 6.75
N LEU A 117 -1.76 -6.34 5.61
CA LEU A 117 -2.39 -5.23 4.89
C LEU A 117 -3.78 -5.59 4.34
N ARG A 118 -3.96 -6.83 3.88
CA ARG A 118 -5.28 -7.32 3.46
C ARG A 118 -6.24 -7.40 4.64
N GLU A 119 -5.82 -7.96 5.77
CA GLU A 119 -6.63 -8.04 6.99
C GLU A 119 -7.05 -6.65 7.48
N ALA A 120 -6.11 -5.69 7.53
CA ALA A 120 -6.43 -4.31 7.85
C ALA A 120 -7.45 -3.69 6.87
N ARG A 121 -7.40 -4.06 5.58
CA ARG A 121 -8.39 -3.60 4.59
C ARG A 121 -9.78 -4.16 4.85
N TRP A 122 -9.86 -5.44 5.22
CA TRP A 122 -11.13 -6.08 5.58
C TRP A 122 -11.73 -5.47 6.84
N SER A 123 -10.94 -5.31 7.90
CA SER A 123 -11.40 -4.68 9.14
C SER A 123 -11.89 -3.24 8.90
N LEU A 124 -11.14 -2.45 8.12
CA LEU A 124 -11.52 -1.09 7.81
C LEU A 124 -12.81 -1.01 6.98
N GLN A 125 -13.02 -1.97 6.08
CA GLN A 125 -14.25 -2.06 5.30
C GLN A 125 -15.46 -2.35 6.21
N GLU A 126 -15.29 -3.21 7.21
CA GLU A 126 -16.32 -3.47 8.22
C GLU A 126 -16.65 -2.20 9.02
N ASP A 127 -15.63 -1.44 9.46
CA ASP A 127 -15.83 -0.17 10.16
C ASP A 127 -16.58 0.87 9.30
N VAL A 128 -16.30 0.91 7.98
CA VAL A 128 -17.04 1.74 7.02
C VAL A 128 -18.50 1.32 6.95
N GLU A 129 -18.78 0.03 6.84
CA GLU A 129 -20.16 -0.48 6.76
C GLU A 129 -20.95 -0.22 8.05
N GLN A 130 -20.31 -0.39 9.21
CA GLN A 130 -20.90 -0.06 10.51
C GLN A 130 -21.20 1.44 10.61
N ASN A 131 -20.26 2.30 10.18
CA ASN A 131 -20.45 3.74 10.20
C ASN A 131 -21.53 4.20 9.20
N GLU A 132 -21.66 3.55 8.04
CA GLU A 132 -22.76 3.79 7.11
C GLU A 132 -24.11 3.38 7.70
N ALA A 133 -24.17 2.28 8.45
CA ALA A 133 -25.37 1.88 9.16
C ALA A 133 -25.77 2.92 10.22
N LEU A 134 -24.83 3.36 11.05
CA LEU A 134 -25.03 4.45 12.01
C LEU A 134 -25.50 5.74 11.31
N GLY A 135 -24.90 6.07 10.17
CA GLY A 135 -25.30 7.22 9.36
C GLY A 135 -26.75 7.15 8.88
N ARG A 136 -27.23 5.98 8.47
CA ARG A 136 -28.64 5.75 8.11
C ARG A 136 -29.56 5.90 9.32
N GLU A 137 -29.17 5.39 10.48
CA GLU A 137 -29.95 5.55 11.71
C GLU A 137 -30.07 7.01 12.12
N VAL A 138 -28.95 7.74 12.15
CA VAL A 138 -28.91 9.19 12.39
C VAL A 138 -29.79 9.93 11.39
N GLU A 139 -29.73 9.57 10.09
CA GLU A 139 -30.56 10.19 9.06
C GLU A 139 -32.06 9.96 9.30
N THR A 140 -32.47 8.74 9.65
CA THR A 140 -33.89 8.45 9.98
C THR A 140 -34.36 9.23 11.19
N MET A 141 -33.47 9.48 12.15
CA MET A 141 -33.78 10.26 13.34
C MET A 141 -33.93 11.75 13.00
N VAL A 142 -33.01 12.30 12.21
CA VAL A 142 -33.10 13.66 11.68
C VAL A 142 -34.38 13.83 10.87
N GLN A 143 -34.75 12.87 10.03
CA GLN A 143 -36.00 12.92 9.27
C GLN A 143 -37.25 12.95 10.16
N ARG A 144 -37.20 12.31 11.33
CA ARG A 144 -38.33 12.26 12.28
C ARG A 144 -38.45 13.52 13.15
N MET A 145 -37.33 14.12 13.52
CA MET A 145 -37.25 15.19 14.51
C MET A 145 -37.09 16.59 13.90
N CYS A 146 -36.48 16.66 12.70
CA CYS A 146 -36.12 17.92 12.04
C CYS A 146 -37.03 18.21 10.84
N ARG A 147 -37.06 19.47 10.40
CA ARG A 147 -37.79 19.88 9.20
C ARG A 147 -37.06 19.42 7.92
N GLN A 148 -37.82 19.27 6.83
CA GLN A 148 -37.29 18.82 5.53
C GLN A 148 -36.08 19.64 5.04
N ASN A 149 -36.09 20.96 5.23
CA ASN A 149 -34.98 21.84 4.89
C ASN A 149 -33.70 21.60 5.72
N GLN A 150 -33.83 21.14 6.98
CA GLN A 150 -32.70 20.79 7.83
C GLN A 150 -32.13 19.42 7.44
N LEU A 151 -33.00 18.46 7.09
CA LEU A 151 -32.60 17.15 6.56
C LEU A 151 -31.82 17.30 5.25
N GLU A 152 -32.28 18.14 4.33
CA GLU A 152 -31.57 18.41 3.07
C GLU A 152 -30.19 19.02 3.32
N ARG A 153 -30.08 19.96 4.27
CA ARG A 153 -28.78 20.52 4.67
C ARG A 153 -27.84 19.48 5.27
N PHE A 154 -28.35 18.57 6.10
CA PHE A 154 -27.59 17.45 6.65
C PHE A 154 -27.11 16.50 5.54
N ARG A 155 -27.99 16.10 4.62
CA ARG A 155 -27.62 15.23 3.47
C ARG A 155 -26.56 15.88 2.59
N MET A 156 -26.71 17.17 2.29
CA MET A 156 -25.70 17.92 1.53
C MET A 156 -24.35 17.96 2.26
N PHE A 157 -24.36 18.25 3.57
CA PHE A 157 -23.14 18.23 4.39
C PHE A 157 -22.44 16.86 4.38
N VAL A 158 -23.17 15.78 4.64
CA VAL A 158 -22.62 14.42 4.70
C VAL A 158 -22.10 13.94 3.35
N GLY A 159 -22.75 14.33 2.25
CA GLY A 159 -22.29 14.03 0.89
C GLY A 159 -21.09 14.88 0.45
N ASP A 160 -21.03 16.14 0.88
CA ASP A 160 -19.90 17.02 0.57
C ASP A 160 -18.67 16.67 1.40
N LEU A 161 -18.84 16.13 2.62
CA LEU A 161 -17.74 15.63 3.43
C LEU A 161 -16.90 14.60 2.68
N ASP A 162 -17.54 13.60 2.09
CA ASP A 162 -16.84 12.57 1.32
C ASP A 162 -16.10 13.17 0.11
N LYS A 163 -16.79 14.01 -0.67
CA LYS A 163 -16.21 14.64 -1.87
C LYS A 163 -15.02 15.54 -1.53
N VAL A 164 -15.12 16.36 -0.49
CA VAL A 164 -14.07 17.31 -0.10
C VAL A 164 -12.85 16.57 0.46
N VAL A 165 -13.06 15.56 1.33
CA VAL A 165 -11.97 14.71 1.86
C VAL A 165 -11.28 13.99 0.70
N SER A 166 -12.05 13.35 -0.18
CA SER A 166 -11.52 12.64 -1.36
C SER A 166 -10.77 13.56 -2.33
N LEU A 167 -11.25 14.79 -2.54
CA LEU A 167 -10.58 15.79 -3.37
C LEU A 167 -9.25 16.23 -2.77
N LEU A 168 -9.22 16.55 -1.46
CA LEU A 168 -8.01 16.94 -0.74
C LEU A 168 -6.95 15.85 -0.79
N LEU A 169 -7.33 14.61 -0.52
CA LEU A 169 -6.42 13.45 -0.59
C LEU A 169 -5.89 13.25 -2.02
N SER A 170 -6.74 13.40 -3.04
CA SER A 170 -6.35 13.28 -4.45
C SER A 170 -5.40 14.39 -4.90
N LEU A 171 -5.62 15.63 -4.47
CA LEU A 171 -4.75 16.77 -4.76
C LEU A 171 -3.41 16.64 -4.05
N SER A 172 -3.42 16.33 -2.74
CA SER A 172 -2.22 16.09 -1.94
C SER A 172 -1.39 14.93 -2.49
N GLY A 173 -2.05 13.84 -2.90
CA GLY A 173 -1.40 12.70 -3.57
C GLY A 173 -0.79 13.07 -4.91
N ARG A 174 -1.48 13.85 -5.75
CA ARG A 174 -0.95 14.30 -7.05
C ARG A 174 0.22 15.28 -6.90
N LEU A 175 0.11 16.24 -5.99
CA LEU A 175 1.12 17.25 -5.74
C LEU A 175 2.40 16.61 -5.20
N LEU A 176 2.30 15.85 -4.10
CA LEU A 176 3.47 15.32 -3.41
C LEU A 176 4.05 14.06 -4.07
N ALA A 177 3.22 13.06 -4.37
CA ALA A 177 3.75 11.77 -4.80
C ALA A 177 4.21 11.75 -6.26
N ARG A 178 3.69 12.65 -7.11
CA ARG A 178 4.01 12.65 -8.55
C ARG A 178 4.80 13.87 -8.98
N VAL A 179 4.42 15.08 -8.57
CA VAL A 179 5.08 16.30 -9.06
C VAL A 179 6.30 16.66 -8.22
N GLU A 180 6.21 16.63 -6.89
CA GLU A 180 7.40 16.89 -6.05
C GLU A 180 8.44 15.77 -6.18
N ASN A 181 8.04 14.51 -6.23
CA ASN A 181 8.98 13.41 -6.50
C ASN A 181 9.64 13.53 -7.88
N ALA A 182 8.89 13.83 -8.94
CA ALA A 182 9.46 14.00 -10.28
C ALA A 182 10.39 15.22 -10.38
N LEU A 183 10.10 16.30 -9.65
CA LEU A 183 10.98 17.46 -9.55
C LEU A 183 12.26 17.15 -8.75
N ASN A 184 12.15 16.38 -7.67
CA ASN A 184 13.29 16.01 -6.83
C ASN A 184 14.18 14.95 -7.48
N SER A 185 13.64 14.10 -8.35
CA SER A 185 14.39 13.09 -9.11
C SER A 185 14.88 13.60 -10.48
N LEU A 186 14.67 14.88 -10.80
CA LEU A 186 15.02 15.42 -12.09
C LEU A 186 16.54 15.65 -12.19
N ASP A 187 17.14 15.21 -13.29
CA ASP A 187 18.57 15.40 -13.54
C ASP A 187 18.93 16.89 -13.60
N PRO A 188 20.04 17.35 -12.97
CA PRO A 188 20.55 18.70 -13.15
C PRO A 188 20.74 19.10 -14.62
N ASP A 189 21.00 18.16 -15.53
CA ASP A 189 21.14 18.42 -16.98
C ASP A 189 19.83 18.26 -17.78
N ALA A 190 18.69 17.96 -17.13
CA ALA A 190 17.40 17.85 -17.79
C ALA A 190 17.00 19.17 -18.49
N PRO A 191 16.31 19.09 -19.65
CA PRO A 191 15.98 20.25 -20.47
C PRO A 191 15.14 21.26 -19.69
N ASN A 192 15.47 22.55 -19.87
CA ASN A 192 14.80 23.65 -19.17
C ASN A 192 13.28 23.68 -19.41
N SER A 193 12.81 23.19 -20.57
CA SER A 193 11.38 23.04 -20.87
C SER A 193 10.67 22.07 -19.92
N GLU A 194 11.26 20.92 -19.62
CA GLU A 194 10.71 19.93 -18.69
C GLU A 194 10.65 20.48 -17.26
N LYS A 195 11.73 21.14 -16.81
CA LYS A 195 11.77 21.87 -15.52
C LYS A 195 10.65 22.90 -15.40
N MET A 196 10.44 23.72 -16.45
CA MET A 196 9.39 24.73 -16.46
C MET A 196 7.99 24.10 -16.41
N THR A 197 7.71 23.08 -17.22
CA THR A 197 6.40 22.41 -17.23
C THR A 197 6.03 21.76 -15.88
N LEU A 198 6.97 21.08 -15.23
CA LEU A 198 6.76 20.50 -13.90
C LEU A 198 6.54 21.60 -12.83
N THR A 199 7.25 22.72 -12.95
CA THR A 199 7.10 23.86 -12.04
C THR A 199 5.74 24.54 -12.21
N GLU A 200 5.26 24.71 -13.44
CA GLU A 200 3.91 25.24 -13.71
C GLU A 200 2.82 24.30 -13.19
N LYS A 201 2.99 22.99 -13.40
CA LYS A 201 2.09 21.97 -12.87
C LYS A 201 2.05 21.97 -11.34
N ARG A 202 3.19 22.16 -10.68
CA ARG A 202 3.26 22.34 -9.22
C ARG A 202 2.49 23.57 -8.78
N LYS A 203 2.69 24.72 -9.43
CA LYS A 203 1.97 25.97 -9.11
C LYS A 203 0.46 25.81 -9.27
N LEU A 204 0.01 25.14 -10.33
CA LEU A 204 -1.42 24.86 -10.55
C LEU A 204 -2.00 23.97 -9.44
N LEU A 205 -1.34 22.86 -9.12
CA LEU A 205 -1.79 21.94 -8.09
C LEU A 205 -1.76 22.59 -6.68
N MET A 206 -0.79 23.46 -6.39
CA MET A 206 -0.78 24.24 -5.14
C MET A 206 -2.01 25.15 -5.03
N ARG A 207 -2.37 25.85 -6.12
CA ARG A 207 -3.59 26.68 -6.14
C ARG A 207 -4.85 25.85 -5.92
N GLN A 208 -4.98 24.73 -6.64
CA GLN A 208 -6.11 23.81 -6.44
C GLN A 208 -6.19 23.25 -5.02
N HIS A 209 -5.03 22.98 -4.40
CA HIS A 209 -4.98 22.53 -3.01
C HIS A 209 -5.46 23.62 -2.05
N GLU A 210 -5.10 24.88 -2.30
CA GLU A 210 -5.58 26.01 -1.51
C GLU A 210 -7.10 26.21 -1.68
N ASP A 211 -7.61 26.15 -2.91
CA ASP A 211 -9.05 26.19 -3.19
C ASP A 211 -9.80 25.05 -2.46
N ALA A 212 -9.21 23.85 -2.41
CA ALA A 212 -9.76 22.71 -1.69
C ALA A 212 -9.72 22.89 -0.15
N LYS A 213 -8.73 23.61 0.40
CA LYS A 213 -8.73 24.01 1.81
C LYS A 213 -9.87 24.98 2.11
N GLU A 214 -10.14 25.93 1.23
CA GLU A 214 -11.28 26.84 1.39
C GLU A 214 -12.62 26.07 1.37
N LEU A 215 -12.74 25.06 0.51
CA LEU A 215 -13.90 24.15 0.52
C LEU A 215 -14.04 23.41 1.85
N LYS A 216 -12.93 22.99 2.47
CA LYS A 216 -12.93 22.38 3.81
C LYS A 216 -13.36 23.36 4.89
N GLU A 217 -12.89 24.60 4.89
CA GLU A 217 -13.36 25.61 5.86
C GLU A 217 -14.86 25.91 5.70
N ASN A 218 -15.35 25.98 4.47
CA ASN A 218 -16.76 26.13 4.17
C ASN A 218 -17.57 24.93 4.68
N LEU A 219 -17.02 23.73 4.56
CA LEU A 219 -17.62 22.52 5.11
C LEU A 219 -17.66 22.56 6.64
N ASP A 220 -16.60 22.99 7.31
CA ASP A 220 -16.53 23.11 8.77
C ASP A 220 -17.51 24.17 9.31
N ARG A 221 -17.73 25.26 8.55
CA ARG A 221 -18.78 26.24 8.84
C ARG A 221 -20.18 25.59 8.75
N ARG A 222 -20.41 24.75 7.74
CA ARG A 222 -21.68 24.02 7.58
C ARG A 222 -21.88 22.96 8.64
N GLU A 223 -20.84 22.22 8.99
CA GLU A 223 -20.84 21.25 10.10
C GLU A 223 -21.32 21.91 11.39
N ARG A 224 -20.75 23.07 11.74
CA ARG A 224 -21.15 23.82 12.94
C ARG A 224 -22.62 24.23 12.89
N MET A 225 -23.11 24.72 11.75
CA MET A 225 -24.53 25.07 11.60
C MET A 225 -25.46 23.86 11.74
N VAL A 226 -25.08 22.73 11.15
CA VAL A 226 -25.85 21.47 11.26
C VAL A 226 -25.80 20.96 12.71
N SER A 227 -24.65 21.01 13.36
CA SER A 227 -24.46 20.59 14.76
C SER A 227 -25.34 21.38 15.72
N VAL A 228 -25.43 22.71 15.56
CA VAL A 228 -26.33 23.56 16.37
C VAL A 228 -27.79 23.16 16.18
N VAL A 229 -28.20 22.83 14.96
CA VAL A 229 -29.56 22.34 14.68
C VAL A 229 -29.79 20.98 15.35
N MET A 230 -28.81 20.07 15.29
CA MET A 230 -28.88 18.77 15.94
C MET A 230 -28.98 18.90 17.47
N GLU A 231 -28.22 19.81 18.08
CA GLU A 231 -28.26 20.13 19.52
C GLU A 231 -29.64 20.58 19.98
N THR A 232 -30.41 21.27 19.12
CA THR A 232 -31.75 21.74 19.47
C THR A 232 -32.85 20.68 19.34
N HIS A 233 -32.63 19.63 18.55
CA HIS A 233 -33.67 18.67 18.18
C HIS A 233 -33.41 17.24 18.68
N LEU A 234 -32.16 16.87 18.97
CA LEU A 234 -31.77 15.51 19.36
C LEU A 234 -31.57 15.35 20.87
N SER A 235 -31.71 14.12 21.34
CA SER A 235 -31.36 13.73 22.70
C SER A 235 -29.82 13.65 22.86
N PRO A 236 -29.27 13.76 24.09
CA PRO A 236 -27.83 13.70 24.31
C PRO A 236 -27.17 12.42 23.75
N ALA A 237 -27.81 11.26 23.91
CA ALA A 237 -27.29 9.99 23.38
C ALA A 237 -27.23 9.99 21.85
N SER A 238 -28.32 10.44 21.20
CA SER A 238 -28.40 10.53 19.74
C SER A 238 -27.45 11.56 19.13
N LEU A 239 -27.12 12.57 19.92
CA LEU A 239 -26.18 13.61 19.54
C LEU A 239 -24.74 13.13 19.62
N ASP A 240 -24.41 12.29 20.60
CA ASP A 240 -23.13 11.60 20.66
C ASP A 240 -22.97 10.63 19.46
N ASP A 241 -24.03 9.91 19.10
CA ASP A 241 -24.04 9.06 17.88
C ASP A 241 -23.81 9.88 16.61
N TYR A 242 -24.45 11.04 16.47
CA TYR A 242 -24.22 11.96 15.35
C TYR A 242 -22.77 12.47 15.30
N ARG A 243 -22.23 12.92 16.45
CA ARG A 243 -20.84 13.41 16.53
C ARG A 243 -19.85 12.30 16.20
N HIS A 244 -20.09 11.10 16.72
CA HIS A 244 -19.28 9.93 16.41
C HIS A 244 -19.30 9.60 14.92
N PHE A 245 -20.49 9.55 14.31
CA PHE A 245 -20.67 9.29 12.88
C PHE A 245 -19.90 10.28 12.00
N VAL A 246 -20.05 11.58 12.23
CA VAL A 246 -19.39 12.61 11.40
C VAL A 246 -17.88 12.52 11.50
N LYS A 247 -17.37 12.37 12.72
CA LYS A 247 -15.93 12.28 12.99
C LYS A 247 -15.34 11.01 12.36
N MET A 248 -15.96 9.86 12.62
CA MET A 248 -15.54 8.57 12.11
C MET A 248 -15.62 8.51 10.58
N LYS A 249 -16.65 9.10 9.97
CA LYS A 249 -16.77 9.16 8.50
C LYS A 249 -15.54 9.81 7.86
N SER A 250 -15.08 10.94 8.38
CA SER A 250 -13.88 11.60 7.84
C SER A 250 -12.60 10.77 8.06
N ALA A 251 -12.44 10.18 9.24
CA ALA A 251 -11.27 9.37 9.61
C ALA A 251 -11.17 8.10 8.76
N LEU A 252 -12.29 7.39 8.55
CA LEU A 252 -12.33 6.16 7.75
C LEU A 252 -11.99 6.41 6.29
N ILE A 253 -12.46 7.52 5.70
CA ILE A 253 -12.11 7.88 4.30
C ILE A 253 -10.59 8.13 4.18
N ILE A 254 -10.01 8.84 5.14
CA ILE A 254 -8.56 9.11 5.16
C ILE A 254 -7.76 7.81 5.30
N GLU A 255 -8.13 6.94 6.24
CA GLU A 255 -7.43 5.68 6.44
C GLU A 255 -7.62 4.70 5.28
N GLN A 256 -8.80 4.67 4.65
CA GLN A 256 -9.07 3.86 3.46
C GLN A 256 -8.15 4.29 2.33
N ARG A 257 -8.04 5.60 2.10
CA ARG A 257 -7.14 6.12 1.08
C ARG A 257 -5.67 5.85 1.40
N ARG A 258 -5.27 6.02 2.65
CA ARG A 258 -3.91 5.74 3.10
C ARG A 258 -3.54 4.28 2.86
N LEU A 259 -4.45 3.35 3.12
CA LEU A 259 -4.25 1.92 2.91
C LEU A 259 -4.20 1.57 1.42
N GLU A 260 -5.07 2.15 0.60
CA GLU A 260 -5.02 2.00 -0.85
C GLU A 260 -3.68 2.46 -1.44
N ASP A 261 -3.17 3.61 -1.00
CA ASP A 261 -1.90 4.14 -1.50
C ASP A 261 -0.73 3.25 -1.08
N LYS A 262 -0.77 2.65 0.13
CA LYS A 262 0.21 1.63 0.55
C LYS A 262 0.15 0.37 -0.32
N VAL A 263 -1.05 -0.13 -0.63
CA VAL A 263 -1.24 -1.31 -1.49
C VAL A 263 -0.76 -1.02 -2.92
N LYS A 264 -1.17 0.11 -3.50
CA LYS A 264 -0.73 0.53 -4.86
C LYS A 264 0.78 0.72 -4.94
N ASN A 265 1.41 1.28 -3.90
CA ASN A 265 2.86 1.43 -3.87
C ASN A 265 3.56 0.08 -3.79
N TRP A 266 2.98 -0.89 -3.06
CA TRP A 266 3.49 -2.25 -3.01
C TRP A 266 3.38 -2.96 -4.36
N GLU A 267 2.22 -2.87 -5.03
CA GLU A 267 1.99 -3.44 -6.37
C GLU A 267 2.92 -2.88 -7.45
N ARG A 268 3.35 -1.62 -7.33
CA ARG A 268 4.31 -0.99 -8.27
C ARG A 268 5.77 -1.33 -7.97
N SER A 269 6.07 -1.78 -6.76
CA SER A 269 7.44 -2.07 -6.32
C SER A 269 7.83 -3.54 -6.51
N ASN A 270 6.91 -4.37 -7.00
CA ASN A 270 7.05 -5.81 -7.20
C ASN A 270 6.79 -6.15 -8.67
#